data_AF-A0A5R8ZD98-F1
#
_entry.id   AF-A0A5R8ZD98-F1
#
_cell.length_a   1.000
_cell.length_b   1.000
_cell.length_c   1.000
_cell.angle_alpha   90.00
_cell.angle_beta   90.00
_cell.angle_gamma   90.00
#
_symmetry.space_group_name_H-M   'P 1'
#
loop_
_entity.id
_entity.type
_entity.pdbx_description
1 polymer ?
#
loop_
_entity_poly.entity_id
_entity_poly.type
_entity_poly.pdbx_seq_one_letter_code
_entity_poly.pdbx_strand_id
1 'polypeptide(L)'
;MNLRSFRNIVLVTAIILASIAVLFMFLGILESDKLRLCYHPKEGLVCPLGGRPSVWDIPLVELIGLSGAALVGAATLRHIHGAATPYTLPIALALLKLPAGAVSAVLGLLLIQGGFIPGLTDLDTGGQILAWAAVFGIAQQVVTRVADEQARRVLENVRGPSYLGERTLRTVD
;
A
#
# COMPACT_ATOMS: atom_id res chain seq x y z
N MET A 1 -21.83 13.34 0.82
CA MET A 1 -20.44 13.53 1.32
C MET A 1 -19.68 14.36 0.31
N ASN A 2 -19.12 15.50 0.70
CA ASN A 2 -18.51 16.44 -0.25
C ASN A 2 -17.16 15.90 -0.75
N LEU A 3 -16.89 16.06 -2.05
CA LEU A 3 -15.68 15.55 -2.72
C LEU A 3 -14.37 16.02 -2.04
N ARG A 4 -14.38 17.24 -1.49
CA ARG A 4 -13.25 17.82 -0.74
C ARG A 4 -12.99 17.11 0.59
N SER A 5 -14.04 16.72 1.30
CA SER A 5 -13.95 16.02 2.60
C SER A 5 -13.42 14.61 2.40
N PHE A 6 -13.94 13.88 1.40
CA PHE A 6 -13.44 12.54 1.08
C PHE A 6 -11.96 12.57 0.67
N ARG A 7 -11.56 13.51 -0.20
CA ARG A 7 -10.16 13.69 -0.57
C ARG A 7 -9.27 13.99 0.64
N ASN A 8 -9.72 14.87 1.55
CA ASN A 8 -8.94 15.21 2.73
C ASN A 8 -8.76 14.00 3.65
N ILE A 9 -9.80 13.19 3.84
CA ILE A 9 -9.72 11.95 4.62
C ILE A 9 -8.70 10.99 4.00
N VAL A 10 -8.78 10.73 2.69
CA VAL A 10 -7.82 9.86 1.98
C VAL A 10 -6.38 10.36 2.13
N LEU A 11 -6.15 11.67 2.01
CA LEU A 11 -4.82 12.26 2.18
C LEU A 11 -4.33 12.16 3.62
N VAL A 12 -5.20 12.40 4.61
CA VAL A 12 -4.86 12.25 6.03
C VAL A 12 -4.49 10.80 6.33
N THR A 13 -5.24 9.81 5.84
CA THR A 13 -4.89 8.40 6.00
C THR A 13 -3.56 8.06 5.31
N ALA A 14 -3.30 8.61 4.12
CA ALA A 14 -2.02 8.40 3.45
C ALA A 14 -0.85 8.97 4.24
N ILE A 15 -1.01 10.16 4.84
CA ILE A 15 -0.01 10.78 5.72
C ILE A 15 0.21 9.92 6.97
N ILE A 16 -0.86 9.40 7.58
CA ILE A 16 -0.76 8.51 8.74
C ILE A 16 -0.02 7.21 8.40
N LEU A 17 -0.33 6.59 7.26
CA LEU A 17 0.39 5.38 6.84
C LEU A 17 1.86 5.68 6.52
N ALA A 18 2.12 6.83 5.89
CA ALA A 18 3.49 7.25 5.59
C ALA A 18 4.28 7.53 6.87
N SER A 19 3.67 8.15 7.89
CA SER A 19 4.31 8.36 9.18
C SER A 19 4.57 7.06 9.92
N ILE A 20 3.68 6.06 9.81
CA ILE A 20 3.91 4.71 10.35
C ILE A 20 5.08 4.02 9.64
N ALA A 21 5.18 4.11 8.30
CA ALA A 21 6.33 3.58 7.56
C ALA A 21 7.65 4.25 8.02
N VAL A 22 7.68 5.58 8.07
CA VAL A 22 8.85 6.32 8.58
C VAL A 22 9.18 5.91 10.02
N LEU A 23 8.17 5.66 10.86
CA LEU A 23 8.39 5.17 12.22
C LEU A 23 9.01 3.77 12.23
N PHE A 24 8.55 2.83 11.39
CA PHE A 24 9.18 1.51 11.26
C PHE A 24 10.64 1.61 10.80
N MET A 25 10.91 2.45 9.81
CA MET A 25 12.27 2.77 9.37
C MET A 25 13.12 3.30 10.53
N PHE A 26 12.61 4.26 11.29
CA PHE A 26 13.33 4.88 12.40
C PHE A 26 13.57 3.91 13.57
N LEU A 27 12.57 3.09 13.91
CA LEU A 27 12.69 2.05 14.93
C LEU A 27 13.72 0.98 14.55
N GLY A 28 13.79 0.61 13.27
CA GLY A 28 14.82 -0.30 12.75
C GLY A 28 16.24 0.21 12.90
N ILE A 29 16.42 1.54 12.91
CA ILE A 29 17.73 2.19 13.09
C ILE A 29 18.09 2.28 14.57
N LEU A 30 17.12 2.60 15.44
CA LEU A 30 17.37 2.87 16.86
C LEU A 30 17.41 1.60 17.73
N GLU A 31 16.47 0.69 17.55
CA GLU A 31 16.34 -0.53 18.37
C GLU A 31 16.51 -1.77 17.50
N SER A 32 17.76 -2.00 17.12
CA SER A 32 18.13 -3.10 16.26
C SER A 32 17.81 -4.47 16.85
N ASP A 33 17.60 -4.70 18.15
CA ASP A 33 17.47 -6.07 18.70
C ASP A 33 16.06 -6.68 18.69
N LYS A 34 14.99 -5.87 18.73
CA LYS A 34 13.61 -6.38 18.86
C LYS A 34 12.81 -6.41 17.55
N LEU A 35 13.21 -5.61 16.57
CA LEU A 35 12.56 -5.51 15.26
C LEU A 35 13.38 -6.15 14.12
N ARG A 36 14.34 -7.03 14.43
CA ARG A 36 15.07 -7.75 13.37
C ARG A 36 14.11 -8.67 12.62
N LEU A 37 13.88 -8.38 11.34
CA LEU A 37 13.21 -9.27 10.38
C LEU A 37 14.13 -10.44 9.98
N CYS A 38 14.90 -10.97 10.94
CA CYS A 38 15.80 -12.08 10.75
C CYS A 38 15.14 -13.36 11.27
N TYR A 39 15.27 -14.41 10.48
CA TYR A 39 14.73 -15.73 10.74
C TYR A 39 15.88 -16.65 11.16
N HIS A 40 15.56 -17.61 12.03
CA HIS A 40 16.51 -18.60 12.53
C HIS A 40 16.13 -19.99 11.99
N PRO A 41 16.39 -20.28 10.70
CA PRO A 41 16.28 -21.64 10.19
C PRO A 41 17.32 -22.56 10.86
N LYS A 42 17.18 -23.87 10.65
CA LYS A 42 18.04 -24.90 11.26
C LYS A 42 19.53 -24.74 10.91
N GLU A 43 19.85 -24.03 9.82
CA GLU A 43 21.20 -23.88 9.28
C GLU A 43 21.84 -22.50 9.52
N GLY A 44 21.21 -21.60 10.28
CA GLY A 44 21.83 -20.32 10.66
C GLY A 44 20.85 -19.17 10.81
N LEU A 45 21.39 -17.95 10.79
CA LEU A 45 20.61 -16.70 10.83
C LEU A 45 20.49 -16.14 9.41
N VAL A 46 19.27 -15.82 8.99
CA VAL A 46 18.99 -15.24 7.66
C VAL A 46 18.21 -13.95 7.81
N CYS A 47 18.72 -12.86 7.22
CA CYS A 47 18.13 -11.53 7.20
C CYS A 47 17.91 -11.07 5.73
N PRO A 48 17.08 -10.04 5.48
CA PRO A 48 16.79 -9.55 4.13
C PRO A 48 18.02 -9.23 3.28
N LEU A 49 19.05 -8.57 3.86
CA LEU A 49 20.31 -8.26 3.16
C LEU A 49 21.40 -9.35 3.26
N GLY A 50 21.14 -10.47 3.94
CA GLY A 50 22.09 -11.60 4.04
C GLY A 50 22.18 -12.21 5.43
N GLY A 51 23.30 -12.85 5.75
CA GLY A 51 23.46 -13.62 7.00
C GLY A 51 23.74 -12.82 8.28
N ARG A 52 23.60 -11.49 8.24
CA ARG A 52 23.84 -10.62 9.40
C ARG A 52 22.80 -9.50 9.46
N PRO A 53 22.38 -9.07 10.66
CA PRO A 53 21.43 -8.00 10.81
C PRO A 53 22.02 -6.70 10.29
N SER A 54 21.26 -6.00 9.45
CA SER A 54 21.62 -4.72 8.87
C SER A 54 20.55 -3.70 9.18
N VAL A 55 20.98 -2.46 9.47
CA VAL A 55 20.07 -1.32 9.63
C VAL A 55 19.25 -1.07 8.35
N TRP A 56 19.73 -1.56 7.21
CA TRP A 56 19.07 -1.45 5.92
C TRP A 56 17.98 -2.50 5.67
N ASP A 57 17.79 -3.48 6.56
CA ASP A 57 16.83 -4.57 6.38
C ASP A 57 15.38 -4.06 6.30
N ILE A 58 14.96 -3.21 7.24
CA ILE A 58 13.60 -2.63 7.25
C ILE A 58 13.40 -1.66 6.08
N PRO A 59 14.28 -0.66 5.83
CA PRO A 59 14.18 0.21 4.66
C PRO A 59 14.05 -0.56 3.33
N LEU A 60 14.80 -1.64 3.18
CA LEU A 60 14.78 -2.45 1.96
C LEU A 60 13.44 -3.18 1.81
N VAL A 61 12.94 -3.81 2.87
CA VAL A 61 11.63 -4.47 2.87
C VAL A 61 10.51 -3.47 2.54
N GLU A 62 10.54 -2.29 3.14
CA GLU A 62 9.56 -1.23 2.85
C GLU A 62 9.60 -0.78 1.39
N LEU A 63 10.81 -0.61 0.83
CA LEU A 63 10.99 -0.23 -0.57
C LEU A 63 10.45 -1.31 -1.52
N ILE A 64 10.69 -2.58 -1.20
CA ILE A 64 10.15 -3.70 -1.98
C ILE A 64 8.62 -3.74 -1.88
N GLY A 65 8.04 -3.60 -0.68
CA GLY A 65 6.59 -3.50 -0.49
C GLY A 65 5.95 -2.33 -1.25
N LEU A 66 6.59 -1.16 -1.18
CA LEU A 66 6.19 0.04 -1.91
C LEU A 66 6.26 -0.20 -3.42
N SER A 67 7.31 -0.85 -3.93
CA SER A 67 7.44 -1.15 -5.35
C SER A 67 6.33 -2.08 -5.85
N GLY A 68 5.97 -3.11 -5.06
CA GLY A 68 4.85 -4.00 -5.36
C GLY A 68 3.51 -3.25 -5.42
N ALA A 69 3.24 -2.40 -4.42
CA ALA A 69 2.05 -1.56 -4.41
C ALA A 69 2.02 -0.53 -5.55
N ALA A 70 3.17 0.05 -5.90
CA ALA A 70 3.32 0.99 -7.01
C ALA A 70 2.98 0.34 -8.36
N LEU A 71 3.44 -0.89 -8.60
CA LEU A 71 3.13 -1.65 -9.81
C LEU A 71 1.63 -1.93 -9.92
N VAL A 72 1.00 -2.40 -8.84
CA VAL A 72 -0.45 -2.64 -8.77
C VAL A 72 -1.25 -1.34 -8.97
N GLY A 73 -0.81 -0.26 -8.33
CA GLY A 73 -1.41 1.07 -8.48
C GLY A 73 -1.33 1.57 -9.91
N ALA A 74 -0.16 1.48 -10.55
CA ALA A 74 0.06 1.89 -11.92
C ALA A 74 -0.78 1.06 -12.91
N ALA A 75 -0.87 -0.26 -12.72
CA ALA A 75 -1.71 -1.13 -13.53
C ALA A 75 -3.20 -0.74 -13.44
N THR A 76 -3.66 -0.37 -12.25
CA THR A 76 -5.04 0.09 -12.02
C THR A 76 -5.31 1.44 -12.71
N LEU A 77 -4.35 2.36 -12.71
CA LEU A 77 -4.49 3.68 -13.33
C LEU A 77 -4.56 3.61 -14.88
N ARG A 78 -3.87 2.66 -15.51
CA ARG A 78 -3.88 2.50 -16.98
C ARG A 78 -5.27 2.23 -17.58
N HIS A 79 -6.23 1.77 -16.77
CA HIS A 79 -7.59 1.49 -17.22
C HIS A 79 -8.51 2.73 -17.20
N ILE A 80 -8.03 3.88 -16.71
CA ILE A 80 -8.83 5.11 -16.59
C ILE A 80 -8.69 5.95 -17.87
N HIS A 81 -9.64 5.80 -18.79
CA HIS A 81 -9.79 6.69 -19.95
C HIS A 81 -10.79 7.82 -19.59
N GLY A 82 -10.38 9.09 -19.74
CA GLY A 82 -11.29 10.26 -19.71
C GLY A 82 -11.74 10.77 -18.33
N ALA A 83 -10.82 11.24 -17.48
CA ALA A 83 -11.18 11.86 -16.20
C ALA A 83 -11.56 13.36 -16.35
N ALA A 84 -12.79 13.66 -16.82
CA ALA A 84 -13.36 15.01 -16.84
C ALA A 84 -13.82 15.50 -15.44
N THR A 85 -13.00 15.30 -14.40
CA THR A 85 -13.29 15.78 -13.04
C THR A 85 -12.12 16.61 -12.53
N PRO A 86 -12.33 17.89 -12.10
CA PRO A 86 -11.27 18.82 -11.64
C PRO A 86 -10.44 18.36 -10.44
N TYR A 87 -10.83 17.25 -9.81
CA TYR A 87 -10.22 16.71 -8.60
C TYR A 87 -9.93 15.23 -8.83
N THR A 88 -8.67 14.90 -9.10
CA THR A 88 -8.15 13.56 -9.38
C THR A 88 -8.12 12.69 -8.11
N LEU A 89 -9.30 12.34 -7.60
CA LEU A 89 -9.51 11.29 -6.61
C LEU A 89 -8.70 9.99 -6.88
N PRO A 90 -8.62 9.47 -8.12
CA PRO A 90 -7.78 8.29 -8.39
C PRO A 90 -6.30 8.49 -8.07
N ILE A 91 -5.78 9.71 -8.18
CA ILE A 91 -4.38 10.00 -7.83
C ILE A 91 -4.20 10.01 -6.31
N ALA A 92 -5.12 10.63 -5.56
CA ALA A 92 -5.07 10.61 -4.10
C ALA A 92 -5.13 9.17 -3.56
N LEU A 93 -5.91 8.31 -4.20
CA LEU A 93 -6.05 6.91 -3.85
C LEU A 93 -4.82 6.08 -4.25
N ALA A 94 -4.19 6.39 -5.38
CA ALA A 94 -2.90 5.78 -5.76
C ALA A 94 -1.80 6.16 -4.77
N LEU A 95 -1.78 7.41 -4.30
CA LEU A 95 -0.84 7.88 -3.27
C LEU A 95 -1.05 7.20 -1.92
N LEU A 96 -2.29 6.86 -1.54
CA LEU A 96 -2.59 6.09 -0.33
C LEU A 96 -2.01 4.66 -0.39
N LYS A 97 -1.96 4.06 -1.59
CA LYS A 97 -1.49 2.67 -1.78
C LYS A 97 0.02 2.52 -1.56
N LEU A 98 0.81 3.55 -1.84
CA LEU A 98 2.26 3.50 -1.67
C LEU A 98 2.71 3.28 -0.22
N PRO A 99 2.28 4.08 0.78
CA PRO A 99 2.65 3.87 2.17
C PRO A 99 1.92 2.67 2.78
N ALA A 100 0.70 2.36 2.33
CA ALA A 100 0.10 1.06 2.64
C ALA A 100 1.10 -0.05 2.26
N GLY A 101 1.71 0.08 1.06
CA GLY A 101 2.74 -0.73 0.39
C GLY A 101 3.85 -1.18 1.32
N ALA A 102 4.53 -0.19 1.84
CA ALA A 102 5.61 -0.36 2.78
C ALA A 102 5.12 -1.04 4.08
N VAL A 103 4.05 -0.51 4.68
CA VAL A 103 3.58 -0.94 6.00
C VAL A 103 3.15 -2.40 6.00
N SER A 104 2.38 -2.85 5.01
CA SER A 104 1.93 -4.24 5.02
C SER A 104 3.03 -5.24 4.67
N ALA A 105 4.10 -4.83 3.97
CA ALA A 105 5.25 -5.70 3.76
C ALA A 105 5.96 -5.99 5.08
N VAL A 106 6.18 -4.95 5.89
CA VAL A 106 6.76 -5.09 7.24
C VAL A 106 5.84 -5.91 8.14
N LEU A 107 4.55 -5.56 8.20
CA LEU A 107 3.57 -6.31 9.03
C LEU A 107 3.44 -7.77 8.60
N GLY A 108 3.43 -8.04 7.29
CA GLY A 108 3.33 -9.41 6.76
C GLY A 108 4.52 -10.28 7.16
N LEU A 109 5.74 -9.74 7.08
CA LEU A 109 6.93 -10.45 7.57
C LEU A 109 6.91 -10.61 9.10
N LEU A 110 6.46 -9.61 9.86
CA LEU A 110 6.27 -9.76 11.31
C LEU A 110 5.25 -10.87 11.65
N LEU A 111 4.20 -11.06 10.84
CA LEU A 111 3.24 -12.16 11.01
C LEU A 111 3.89 -13.53 10.75
N ILE A 112 4.75 -13.64 9.73
CA ILE A 112 5.50 -14.88 9.47
C ILE A 112 6.47 -15.16 10.64
N GLN A 113 7.18 -14.14 11.12
CA GLN A 113 8.09 -14.24 12.25
C GLN A 113 7.37 -14.61 13.55
N GLY A 114 6.16 -14.09 13.77
CA GLY A 114 5.33 -14.41 14.92
C GLY A 114 4.71 -15.82 14.88
N GLY A 115 4.99 -16.61 13.83
CA GLY A 115 4.46 -17.97 13.69
C GLY A 115 2.95 -18.03 13.46
N PHE A 116 2.31 -16.90 13.10
CA PHE A 116 0.86 -16.86 12.84
C PHE A 116 0.46 -17.64 11.59
N ILE A 117 1.39 -17.85 10.67
CA ILE A 117 1.16 -18.59 9.43
C ILE A 117 1.96 -19.91 9.46
N PRO A 118 1.32 -21.04 9.82
CA PRO A 118 2.02 -22.32 9.92
C PRO A 118 2.58 -22.74 8.56
N GLY A 119 3.85 -23.14 8.53
CA GLY A 119 4.53 -23.64 7.32
C GLY A 119 5.18 -22.58 6.42
N LEU A 120 5.07 -21.28 6.74
CA LEU A 120 5.78 -20.21 6.01
C LEU A 120 7.04 -19.68 6.72
N THR A 121 7.35 -20.21 7.91
CA THR A 121 8.46 -19.72 8.75
C THR A 121 9.84 -20.23 8.30
N ASP A 122 9.91 -21.22 7.39
CA ASP A 122 11.15 -21.72 6.77
C ASP A 122 11.60 -20.77 5.64
N LEU A 123 11.94 -19.54 6.03
CA LEU A 123 12.58 -18.55 5.16
C LEU A 123 14.09 -18.76 5.19
N ASP A 124 14.59 -19.54 4.24
CA ASP A 124 15.98 -20.00 4.23
C ASP A 124 16.94 -19.01 3.54
N THR A 125 16.41 -18.05 2.76
CA THR A 125 17.24 -17.06 2.06
C THR A 125 16.67 -15.65 2.13
N GLY A 126 17.55 -14.64 2.18
CA GLY A 126 17.14 -13.22 2.12
C GLY A 126 16.29 -12.90 0.90
N GLY A 127 16.56 -13.57 -0.24
CA GLY A 127 15.75 -13.44 -1.46
C GLY A 127 14.30 -13.88 -1.27
N GLN A 128 14.03 -14.98 -0.53
CA GLN A 128 12.67 -15.40 -0.22
C GLN A 128 11.96 -14.38 0.69
N ILE A 129 12.67 -13.81 1.66
CA ILE A 129 12.11 -12.76 2.54
C ILE A 129 11.67 -11.54 1.71
N LEU A 130 12.51 -11.07 0.80
CA LEU A 130 12.18 -9.96 -0.10
C LEU A 130 11.04 -10.31 -1.08
N ALA A 131 10.99 -11.55 -1.56
CA ALA A 131 9.87 -12.01 -2.39
C ALA A 131 8.54 -11.95 -1.62
N TRP A 132 8.52 -12.39 -0.36
CA TRP A 132 7.34 -12.28 0.50
C TRP A 132 6.99 -10.83 0.82
N ALA A 133 7.98 -9.95 1.03
CA ALA A 133 7.74 -8.52 1.18
C ALA A 133 7.00 -7.94 -0.05
N ALA A 134 7.39 -8.33 -1.26
CA ALA A 134 6.71 -7.93 -2.49
C ALA A 134 5.28 -8.48 -2.55
N VAL A 135 5.09 -9.77 -2.20
CA VAL A 135 3.76 -10.41 -2.16
C VAL A 135 2.83 -9.68 -1.20
N PHE A 136 3.30 -9.37 0.02
CA PHE A 136 2.49 -8.61 0.98
C PHE A 136 2.21 -7.19 0.50
N GLY A 137 3.19 -6.51 -0.09
CA GLY A 137 3.00 -5.21 -0.74
C GLY A 137 1.88 -5.21 -1.79
N ILE A 138 1.83 -6.25 -2.62
CA ILE A 138 0.78 -6.46 -3.62
C ILE A 138 -0.56 -6.82 -2.95
N ALA A 139 -0.53 -7.67 -1.91
CA ALA A 139 -1.72 -8.19 -1.24
C ALA A 139 -2.60 -7.11 -0.57
N GLN A 140 -2.06 -5.92 -0.32
CA GLN A 140 -2.81 -4.77 0.18
C GLN A 140 -4.00 -4.36 -0.66
N GLN A 141 -4.01 -4.74 -1.93
CA GLN A 141 -5.17 -4.53 -2.78
C GLN A 141 -6.44 -5.14 -2.17
N VAL A 142 -6.33 -6.21 -1.39
CA VAL A 142 -7.45 -6.84 -0.67
C VAL A 142 -8.06 -5.88 0.35
N VAL A 143 -7.23 -5.19 1.14
CA VAL A 143 -7.70 -4.27 2.19
C VAL A 143 -8.11 -2.92 1.59
N THR A 144 -7.36 -2.41 0.61
CA THR A 144 -7.62 -1.11 -0.01
C THR A 144 -8.83 -1.11 -0.95
N ARG A 145 -9.34 -2.28 -1.35
CA ARG A 145 -10.55 -2.42 -2.17
C ARG A 145 -11.77 -1.71 -1.57
N VAL A 146 -11.94 -1.73 -0.25
CA VAL A 146 -13.06 -1.04 0.42
C VAL A 146 -12.98 0.47 0.22
N ALA A 147 -11.77 1.05 0.32
CA ALA A 147 -11.54 2.46 0.05
C ALA A 147 -11.75 2.79 -1.44
N ASP A 148 -11.31 1.90 -2.33
CA ASP A 148 -11.55 2.00 -3.78
C ASP A 148 -13.03 2.01 -4.15
N GLU A 149 -13.85 1.16 -3.52
CA GLU A 149 -15.30 1.10 -3.75
C GLU A 149 -16.01 2.37 -3.26
N GLN A 150 -15.64 2.90 -2.10
CA GLN A 150 -16.20 4.15 -1.59
C GLN A 150 -15.84 5.35 -2.48
N ALA A 151 -14.61 5.40 -2.99
CA ALA A 151 -14.19 6.46 -3.92
C ALA A 151 -15.05 6.47 -5.19
N ARG A 152 -15.36 5.29 -5.75
CA ARG A 152 -16.24 5.16 -6.93
C ARG A 152 -17.65 5.65 -6.64
N ARG A 153 -18.24 5.25 -5.51
CA ARG A 153 -19.58 5.73 -5.10
C ARG A 153 -19.64 7.26 -4.97
N VAL A 154 -18.62 7.87 -4.37
CA VAL A 154 -18.55 9.34 -4.24
C VAL A 154 -18.40 10.01 -5.61
N LEU A 155 -17.62 9.44 -6.53
CA LEU A 155 -17.47 9.95 -7.90
C LEU A 155 -18.78 9.87 -8.70
N GLU A 156 -19.53 8.77 -8.59
CA GLU A 156 -20.83 8.58 -9.25
C GLU A 156 -21.86 9.59 -8.74
N ASN A 157 -21.91 9.81 -7.42
CA ASN A 157 -22.83 10.77 -6.80
C ASN A 157 -22.56 12.23 -7.22
N VAL A 158 -21.32 12.58 -7.61
CA VAL A 158 -20.98 13.92 -8.12
C VAL A 158 -21.18 14.04 -9.64
N ARG A 159 -21.26 12.91 -10.37
CA ARG A 159 -21.48 12.89 -11.83
C ARG A 159 -22.96 12.90 -12.27
N GLY A 160 -23.93 12.58 -11.41
CA GLY A 160 -25.36 12.73 -11.73
C GLY A 160 -25.90 14.13 -11.40
N PRO A 161 -27.10 14.56 -11.88
CA PRO A 161 -27.75 14.50 -13.20
C PRO A 161 -27.41 15.72 -14.09
N SER A 162 -26.27 16.39 -13.91
CA SER A 162 -25.94 17.62 -14.64
C SER A 162 -25.89 17.46 -16.17
N TYR A 163 -25.63 16.25 -16.68
CA TYR A 163 -25.65 15.94 -18.11
C TYR A 163 -27.04 15.71 -18.71
N LEU A 164 -28.07 15.44 -17.90
CA LEU A 164 -29.44 15.26 -18.39
C LEU A 164 -30.12 16.62 -18.59
N GLY A 165 -29.85 17.62 -17.74
CA GLY A 165 -30.41 18.97 -17.88
C GLY A 165 -29.86 19.74 -19.08
N GLU A 166 -28.56 19.63 -19.36
CA GLU A 166 -27.91 20.30 -20.50
C GLU A 166 -28.25 19.67 -21.85
N ARG A 167 -28.59 18.37 -21.88
CA ARG A 167 -28.96 17.68 -23.12
C ARG A 167 -30.43 17.90 -23.47
N THR A 168 -31.35 18.03 -22.49
CA THR A 168 -32.74 18.45 -22.76
C THR A 168 -32.86 19.92 -23.15
N LEU A 169 -31.99 20.81 -22.64
CA LEU A 169 -32.00 22.22 -23.06
C LEU A 169 -31.48 22.44 -24.48
N ARG A 170 -30.74 21.48 -25.05
CA ARG A 170 -30.21 21.57 -26.41
C ARG A 170 -31.08 20.86 -27.47
N THR A 171 -32.19 20.25 -27.06
CA THR A 171 -33.15 19.56 -27.96
C THR A 171 -34.51 20.25 -28.03
N VAL A 172 -34.65 21.44 -27.42
CA VAL A 172 -35.90 22.24 -27.42
C VAL A 172 -35.75 23.52 -28.26
N ASP A 173 -34.61 23.71 -28.92
CA ASP A 173 -34.39 24.76 -29.93
C ASP A 173 -34.35 24.18 -31.35
#